data_AF-A0A7C5DAJ0-F1
#
_entry.id   AF-A0A7C5DAJ0-F1
#
_cell.length_a   1.000
_cell.length_b   1.000
_cell.length_c   1.000
_cell.angle_alpha   90.00
_cell.angle_beta   90.00
_cell.angle_gamma   90.00
#
_symmetry.space_group_name_H-M   'P 1'
#
loop_
_entity.id
_entity.type
_entity.pdbx_description
1 polymer ?
#
loop_
_entity_poly.entity_id
_entity_poly.type
_entity_poly.pdbx_seq_one_letter_code
_entity_poly.pdbx_strand_id
1 'polypeptide(L)'
;MPNEKPIHVGISGRHLHISQEDLSILFGENYKLTKEYGLSQPGQFAAKERVTLIGEKGVIENLRILGPVRKQTQIELSISDAIKLGISPPIRDSGDLAGSASGTIVGPKGSKTLKEGIIIAKRHIHMTPEDAKEYNVTDGEIVRVLCGDARKLIFDEVIIRVNVNYALDFHIDFDEANAAGLKQGDKCYLLKTSLGGGSPKKVIITKRLITEQDIMDAEKNGMKILLSRGTIITPLALDRGRAKGIIEDKR
;
A
#
# COMPACT_ATOMS: atom_id res chain seq x y z
N MET A 1 25.53 -4.54 -4.59
CA MET A 1 25.32 -3.90 -5.92
C MET A 1 23.85 -4.08 -6.30
N PRO A 2 23.22 -3.15 -7.03
CA PRO A 2 21.86 -3.34 -7.53
C PRO A 2 21.79 -4.61 -8.40
N ASN A 3 20.63 -5.25 -8.48
CA ASN A 3 20.41 -6.20 -9.58
C ASN A 3 20.54 -5.43 -10.91
N GLU A 4 21.27 -5.98 -11.89
CA GLU A 4 21.47 -5.33 -13.18
C GLU A 4 20.18 -5.25 -14.01
N LYS A 5 19.22 -6.14 -13.73
CA LYS A 5 17.92 -6.14 -14.40
C LYS A 5 17.00 -5.05 -13.81
N PRO A 6 16.52 -4.10 -14.63
CA PRO A 6 15.60 -3.07 -14.17
C PRO A 6 14.18 -3.61 -14.01
N ILE A 7 13.44 -2.99 -13.08
CA ILE A 7 12.00 -3.13 -12.89
C ILE A 7 11.36 -1.84 -13.41
N HIS A 8 10.33 -1.95 -14.24
CA HIS A 8 9.58 -0.79 -14.71
C HIS A 8 8.66 -0.26 -13.61
N VAL A 9 8.53 1.07 -13.53
CA VAL A 9 7.62 1.72 -12.58
C VAL A 9 6.22 1.89 -13.18
N GLY A 10 5.22 1.41 -12.44
CA GLY A 10 3.81 1.64 -12.65
C GLY A 10 3.31 2.74 -11.73
N ILE A 11 3.10 3.94 -12.27
CA ILE A 11 2.55 5.06 -11.51
C ILE A 11 1.04 4.97 -11.50
N SER A 12 0.49 4.77 -10.30
CA SER A 12 -0.93 4.59 -10.08
C SER A 12 -1.57 5.93 -9.76
N GLY A 13 -2.45 6.37 -10.65
CA GLY A 13 -3.36 7.47 -10.33
C GLY A 13 -4.45 7.05 -9.36
N ARG A 14 -5.13 8.04 -8.77
CA ARG A 14 -6.33 7.79 -7.96
C ARG A 14 -7.34 6.96 -8.72
N HIS A 15 -7.85 5.90 -8.09
CA HIS A 15 -8.78 4.99 -8.74
C HIS A 15 -9.64 4.23 -7.73
N LEU A 16 -10.64 3.55 -8.25
CA LEU A 16 -11.61 2.74 -7.52
C LEU A 16 -11.67 1.34 -8.12
N HIS A 17 -11.50 0.32 -7.29
CA HIS A 17 -12.02 -1.02 -7.56
C HIS A 17 -13.43 -1.13 -6.99
N ILE A 18 -14.38 -1.71 -7.74
CA ILE A 18 -15.79 -1.69 -7.37
C ILE A 18 -16.36 -3.09 -7.14
N SER A 19 -17.26 -3.23 -6.16
CA SER A 19 -18.08 -4.42 -5.99
C SER A 19 -19.23 -4.50 -6.99
N GLN A 20 -19.76 -5.69 -7.26
CA GLN A 20 -20.93 -5.83 -8.15
C GLN A 20 -22.18 -5.15 -7.55
N GLU A 21 -22.32 -5.18 -6.22
CA GLU A 21 -23.41 -4.51 -5.51
C GLU A 21 -23.36 -3.00 -5.74
N ASP A 22 -22.22 -2.39 -5.45
CA ASP A 22 -22.07 -0.93 -5.58
C ASP A 22 -22.09 -0.50 -7.05
N LEU A 23 -21.56 -1.31 -7.97
CA LEU A 23 -21.73 -1.07 -9.40
C LEU A 23 -23.20 -0.98 -9.79
N SER A 24 -24.02 -1.87 -9.26
CA SER A 24 -25.47 -1.89 -9.54
C SER A 24 -26.18 -0.66 -8.96
N ILE A 25 -25.78 -0.20 -7.78
CA ILE A 25 -26.31 1.03 -7.16
C ILE A 25 -25.96 2.27 -8.01
N LEU A 26 -24.70 2.36 -8.46
CA LEU A 26 -24.19 3.57 -9.10
C LEU A 26 -24.54 3.66 -10.59
N PHE A 27 -24.70 2.52 -11.28
CA PHE A 27 -24.89 2.47 -12.74
C PHE A 27 -26.17 1.73 -13.19
N GLY A 28 -26.86 1.03 -12.28
CA GLY A 28 -28.10 0.30 -12.54
C GLY A 28 -27.95 -1.22 -12.42
N GLU A 29 -29.07 -1.92 -12.22
CA GLU A 29 -29.08 -3.37 -12.06
C GLU A 29 -28.46 -4.10 -13.27
N ASN A 30 -27.73 -5.18 -12.99
CA ASN A 30 -27.06 -6.02 -13.99
C ASN A 30 -26.04 -5.30 -14.88
N TYR A 31 -25.61 -4.08 -14.52
CA TYR A 31 -24.62 -3.34 -15.27
C TYR A 31 -23.26 -4.06 -15.30
N LYS A 32 -22.56 -3.94 -16.43
CA LYS A 32 -21.22 -4.50 -16.65
C LYS A 32 -20.26 -3.39 -17.06
N LEU A 33 -19.08 -3.38 -16.45
CA LEU A 33 -18.02 -2.42 -16.79
C LEU A 33 -17.61 -2.55 -18.26
N THR A 34 -17.40 -1.42 -18.91
CA THR A 34 -16.93 -1.37 -20.30
C THR A 34 -15.42 -1.18 -20.29
N LYS A 35 -14.67 -2.16 -20.79
CA LYS A 35 -13.21 -2.04 -20.92
C LYS A 35 -12.83 -0.88 -21.85
N GLU A 36 -11.99 0.02 -21.36
CA GLU A 36 -11.35 1.08 -22.16
C GLU A 36 -10.00 0.60 -22.68
N TYR A 37 -9.09 0.20 -21.78
CA TYR A 37 -7.79 -0.38 -22.12
C TYR A 37 -7.28 -1.31 -21.00
N GLY A 38 -6.36 -2.23 -21.34
CA GLY A 38 -5.73 -3.14 -20.36
C GLY A 38 -4.64 -2.45 -19.53
N LEU A 39 -4.41 -2.94 -18.32
CA LEU A 39 -3.32 -2.48 -17.45
C LEU A 39 -2.10 -3.44 -17.54
N SER A 40 -1.02 -3.08 -16.85
CA SER A 40 0.19 -3.91 -16.76
C SER A 40 -0.09 -5.28 -16.15
N GLN A 41 -0.89 -5.32 -15.10
CA GLN A 41 -1.29 -6.57 -14.44
C GLN A 41 -2.28 -7.36 -15.30
N PRO A 42 -1.99 -8.64 -15.61
CA PRO A 42 -2.84 -9.48 -16.46
C PRO A 42 -4.31 -9.52 -16.03
N GLY A 43 -5.21 -9.35 -17.00
CA GLY A 43 -6.65 -9.37 -16.77
C GLY A 43 -7.23 -8.10 -16.10
N GLN A 44 -6.41 -7.19 -15.57
CA GLN A 44 -6.87 -5.91 -15.05
C GLN A 44 -7.07 -4.90 -16.19
N PHE A 45 -8.03 -4.00 -16.04
CA PHE A 45 -8.33 -2.99 -17.07
C PHE A 45 -8.85 -1.69 -16.48
N ALA A 46 -8.58 -0.58 -17.18
CA ALA A 46 -9.31 0.66 -16.95
C ALA A 46 -10.68 0.57 -17.62
N ALA A 47 -11.73 0.85 -16.85
CA ALA A 47 -13.09 0.95 -17.37
C ALA A 47 -13.34 2.33 -18.01
N LYS A 48 -14.35 2.44 -18.88
CA LYS A 48 -14.82 3.75 -19.39
C LYS A 48 -15.56 4.52 -18.31
N GLU A 49 -16.19 3.80 -17.39
CA GLU A 49 -16.98 4.34 -16.30
C GLU A 49 -16.12 5.16 -15.32
N ARG A 50 -16.74 6.22 -14.81
CA ARG A 50 -16.16 7.13 -13.82
C ARG A 50 -17.20 7.44 -12.76
N VAL A 51 -16.72 7.73 -11.55
CA VAL A 51 -17.56 8.20 -10.44
C VAL A 51 -17.00 9.49 -9.88
N THR A 52 -17.79 10.18 -9.08
CA THR A 52 -17.34 11.31 -8.26
C THR A 52 -17.17 10.84 -6.83
N LEU A 53 -16.03 11.13 -6.21
CA LEU A 53 -15.76 10.88 -4.80
C LEU A 53 -15.88 12.19 -4.02
N ILE A 54 -16.68 12.16 -2.96
CA ILE A 54 -16.97 13.27 -2.07
C ILE A 54 -16.39 12.94 -0.69
N GLY A 55 -15.52 13.83 -0.19
CA GLY A 55 -15.02 13.84 1.17
C GLY A 55 -15.60 15.00 1.98
N GLU A 56 -15.12 15.19 3.21
CA GLU A 56 -15.63 16.23 4.13
C GLU A 56 -15.41 17.66 3.62
N LYS A 57 -14.32 17.91 2.90
CA LYS A 57 -13.90 19.26 2.47
C LYS A 57 -13.92 19.47 0.96
N GLY A 58 -13.99 18.40 0.19
CA GLY A 58 -13.77 18.51 -1.24
C GLY A 58 -14.29 17.33 -2.05
N VAL A 59 -14.13 17.48 -3.36
CA VAL A 59 -14.64 16.55 -4.35
C VAL A 59 -13.54 16.21 -5.35
N ILE A 60 -13.51 14.94 -5.74
CA ILE A 60 -12.73 14.42 -6.86
C ILE A 60 -13.71 13.87 -7.89
N GLU A 61 -13.88 14.60 -8.98
CA GLU A 61 -14.66 14.17 -10.13
C GLU A 61 -13.84 13.25 -11.03
N ASN A 62 -14.53 12.50 -11.89
CA ASN A 62 -13.91 11.63 -12.89
C ASN A 62 -12.94 10.60 -12.30
N LEU A 63 -13.24 10.06 -11.12
CA LEU A 63 -12.47 9.00 -10.49
C LEU A 63 -12.58 7.72 -11.34
N ARG A 64 -11.41 7.18 -11.73
CA ARG A 64 -11.29 6.02 -12.63
C ARG A 64 -11.70 4.74 -11.93
N ILE A 65 -12.56 3.94 -12.59
CA ILE A 65 -12.86 2.57 -12.15
C ILE A 65 -11.86 1.60 -12.81
N LEU A 66 -11.31 0.68 -12.03
CA LEU A 66 -10.51 -0.44 -12.52
C LEU A 66 -11.29 -1.75 -12.38
N GLY A 67 -11.38 -2.47 -13.49
CA GLY A 67 -12.00 -3.79 -13.57
C GLY A 67 -10.98 -4.94 -13.56
N PRO A 68 -11.45 -6.18 -13.39
CA PRO A 68 -12.85 -6.57 -13.20
C PRO A 68 -13.39 -6.18 -11.82
N VAL A 69 -14.71 -6.36 -11.62
CA VAL A 69 -15.33 -6.16 -10.31
C VAL A 69 -14.67 -7.04 -9.24
N ARG A 70 -14.56 -6.51 -8.02
CA ARG A 70 -13.99 -7.22 -6.87
C ARG A 70 -15.08 -7.57 -5.86
N LYS A 71 -14.70 -8.27 -4.79
CA LYS A 71 -15.63 -8.62 -3.70
C LYS A 71 -16.05 -7.39 -2.88
N GLN A 72 -15.16 -6.41 -2.73
CA GLN A 72 -15.38 -5.21 -1.94
C GLN A 72 -14.88 -4.00 -2.71
N THR A 73 -15.60 -2.88 -2.56
CA THR A 73 -15.21 -1.60 -3.14
C THR A 73 -14.02 -1.01 -2.37
N GLN A 74 -13.00 -0.57 -3.11
CA GLN A 74 -11.75 -0.03 -2.60
C GLN A 74 -11.38 1.21 -3.41
N ILE A 75 -10.96 2.27 -2.72
CA ILE A 75 -10.45 3.49 -3.34
C ILE A 75 -9.01 3.67 -2.90
N GLU A 76 -8.13 3.85 -3.88
CA GLU A 76 -6.72 4.13 -3.69
C GLU A 76 -6.44 5.58 -4.05
N LEU A 77 -5.89 6.31 -3.09
CA LEU A 77 -5.58 7.74 -3.19
C LEU A 77 -4.11 8.01 -2.88
N SER A 78 -3.64 9.17 -3.30
CA SER A 78 -2.41 9.77 -2.77
C SER A 78 -2.69 10.56 -1.49
N ILE A 79 -1.63 10.97 -0.76
CA ILE A 79 -1.78 11.85 0.41
C ILE A 79 -2.36 13.21 -0.02
N SER A 80 -1.89 13.76 -1.13
CA SER A 80 -2.39 15.01 -1.70
C SER A 80 -3.89 14.95 -2.00
N ASP A 81 -4.38 13.81 -2.51
CA ASP A 81 -5.81 13.60 -2.76
C ASP A 81 -6.63 13.56 -1.47
N ALA A 82 -6.11 12.88 -0.44
CA ALA A 82 -6.75 12.81 0.87
C ALA A 82 -6.88 14.20 1.52
N ILE A 83 -5.83 15.03 1.43
CA ILE A 83 -5.85 16.42 1.90
C ILE A 83 -6.93 17.23 1.18
N LYS A 84 -7.03 17.12 -0.15
CA LYS A 84 -8.04 17.81 -0.95
C LYS A 84 -9.46 17.40 -0.55
N LEU A 85 -9.68 16.12 -0.29
CA LEU A 85 -10.98 15.59 0.15
C LEU A 85 -11.29 15.91 1.62
N GLY A 86 -10.27 16.23 2.42
CA GLY A 86 -10.41 16.44 3.86
C GLY A 86 -10.61 15.15 4.65
N ILE A 87 -10.10 14.01 4.17
CA ILE A 87 -10.19 12.72 4.85
C ILE A 87 -8.79 12.22 5.27
N SER A 88 -8.75 11.26 6.19
CA SER A 88 -7.48 10.70 6.72
C SER A 88 -7.40 9.16 6.51
N PRO A 89 -7.32 8.69 5.26
CA PRO A 89 -7.12 7.27 4.96
C PRO A 89 -5.78 6.74 5.50
N PRO A 90 -5.72 5.49 5.98
CA PRO A 90 -4.45 4.86 6.36
C PRO A 90 -3.65 4.43 5.12
N ILE A 91 -2.32 4.36 5.26
CA ILE A 91 -1.44 3.71 4.27
C ILE A 91 -1.57 2.20 4.44
N ARG A 92 -2.00 1.48 3.40
CA ARG A 92 -2.30 0.04 3.46
C ARG A 92 -1.98 -0.66 2.15
N ASP A 93 -1.81 -1.98 2.24
CA ASP A 93 -1.79 -2.85 1.08
C ASP A 93 -3.22 -3.01 0.52
N SER A 94 -3.35 -3.17 -0.80
CA SER A 94 -4.64 -3.43 -1.43
C SER A 94 -5.30 -4.67 -0.84
N GLY A 95 -6.56 -4.54 -0.40
CA GLY A 95 -7.35 -5.57 0.26
C GLY A 95 -7.42 -5.44 1.79
N ASP A 96 -6.52 -4.67 2.41
CA ASP A 96 -6.56 -4.40 3.86
C ASP A 96 -7.38 -3.13 4.16
N LEU A 97 -8.71 -3.31 4.21
CA LEU A 97 -9.69 -2.22 4.26
C LEU A 97 -10.35 -2.02 5.62
N ALA A 98 -10.15 -2.93 6.56
CA ALA A 98 -10.81 -2.88 7.86
C ALA A 98 -10.40 -1.61 8.63
N GLY A 99 -11.41 -0.81 9.02
CA GLY A 99 -11.21 0.45 9.74
C GLY A 99 -10.52 1.54 8.91
N SER A 100 -10.53 1.41 7.58
CA SER A 100 -10.03 2.45 6.67
C SER A 100 -11.03 3.60 6.54
N ALA A 101 -10.64 4.68 5.84
CA ALA A 101 -11.48 5.87 5.76
C ALA A 101 -12.77 5.64 4.98
N SER A 102 -13.76 6.45 5.30
CA SER A 102 -15.08 6.51 4.65
C SER A 102 -15.11 7.61 3.58
N GLY A 103 -16.14 7.56 2.73
CA GLY A 103 -16.42 8.59 1.74
C GLY A 103 -17.66 8.24 0.94
N THR A 104 -18.18 9.20 0.18
CA THR A 104 -19.35 8.98 -0.68
C THR A 104 -18.97 8.98 -2.14
N ILE A 105 -19.32 7.91 -2.85
CA ILE A 105 -19.17 7.82 -4.30
C ILE A 105 -20.52 8.05 -4.98
N VAL A 106 -20.50 8.82 -6.06
CA VAL A 106 -21.68 9.19 -6.85
C VAL A 106 -21.48 8.76 -8.29
N GLY A 107 -22.43 7.98 -8.80
CA GLY A 107 -22.50 7.55 -10.19
C GLY A 107 -23.75 8.11 -10.87
N PRO A 108 -23.98 7.77 -12.15
CA PRO A 108 -25.08 8.34 -12.94
C PRO A 108 -26.48 7.91 -12.48
N LYS A 109 -26.61 6.83 -11.72
CA LYS A 109 -27.92 6.28 -11.26
C LYS A 109 -28.12 6.33 -9.76
N GLY A 110 -27.10 6.67 -8.98
CA GLY A 110 -27.20 6.68 -7.53
C GLY A 110 -25.89 7.05 -6.85
N SER A 111 -25.90 6.95 -5.51
CA SER A 111 -24.75 7.22 -4.65
C SER A 111 -24.61 6.17 -3.57
N LYS A 112 -23.39 5.91 -3.13
CA LYS A 112 -23.08 5.01 -2.02
C LYS A 112 -22.11 5.68 -1.05
N THR A 113 -22.48 5.76 0.22
CA THR A 113 -21.53 6.09 1.29
C THR A 113 -20.85 4.82 1.76
N LEU A 114 -19.53 4.76 1.55
CA LEU A 114 -18.66 3.70 2.05
C LEU A 114 -18.38 3.96 3.53
N LYS A 115 -18.61 2.96 4.38
CA LYS A 115 -18.24 3.04 5.81
C LYS A 115 -16.72 2.88 6.01
N GLU A 116 -16.10 2.10 5.14
CA GLU A 116 -14.67 1.86 5.02
C GLU A 116 -14.39 1.48 3.55
N GLY A 117 -13.13 1.58 3.13
CA GLY A 117 -12.68 1.20 1.79
C GLY A 117 -11.71 2.19 1.15
N ILE A 118 -11.41 3.33 1.78
CA ILE A 118 -10.50 4.34 1.24
C ILE A 118 -9.14 4.27 1.93
N ILE A 119 -8.10 4.03 1.15
CA ILE A 119 -6.70 3.88 1.61
C ILE A 119 -5.76 4.76 0.79
N ILE A 120 -4.58 5.03 1.35
CA ILE A 120 -3.41 5.42 0.57
C ILE A 120 -2.68 4.14 0.18
N ALA A 121 -2.46 3.95 -1.11
CA ALA A 121 -1.84 2.73 -1.62
C ALA A 121 -0.38 2.65 -1.15
N LYS A 122 -0.04 1.57 -0.43
CA LYS A 122 1.34 1.31 -0.06
C LYS A 122 2.12 0.78 -1.28
N ARG A 123 3.29 1.35 -1.54
CA ARG A 123 4.18 0.90 -2.62
C ARG A 123 4.54 -0.57 -2.54
N HIS A 124 4.56 -1.23 -3.69
CA HIS A 124 4.81 -2.67 -3.78
C HIS A 124 5.32 -3.06 -5.18
N ILE A 125 5.96 -4.21 -5.27
CA ILE A 125 6.34 -4.80 -6.56
C ILE A 125 5.54 -6.09 -6.76
N HIS A 126 4.83 -6.16 -7.88
CA HIS A 126 4.25 -7.40 -8.36
C HIS A 126 5.33 -8.23 -9.07
N MET A 127 5.35 -9.55 -8.81
CA MET A 127 6.29 -10.48 -9.42
C MET A 127 5.60 -11.82 -9.74
N THR A 128 6.02 -12.48 -10.80
CA THR A 128 5.80 -13.92 -10.96
C THR A 128 6.73 -14.73 -10.04
N PRO A 129 6.46 -16.01 -9.76
CA PRO A 129 7.42 -16.88 -9.07
C PRO A 129 8.80 -16.94 -9.74
N GLU A 130 8.83 -16.89 -11.07
CA GLU A 130 10.04 -16.87 -11.88
C GLU A 130 10.82 -15.57 -11.69
N ASP A 131 10.14 -14.42 -11.70
CA ASP A 131 10.75 -13.13 -11.39
C ASP A 131 11.33 -13.16 -9.96
N ALA A 132 10.55 -13.58 -8.97
CA ALA A 132 10.99 -13.63 -7.57
C ALA A 132 12.26 -14.47 -7.41
N LYS A 133 12.34 -15.61 -8.10
CA LYS A 133 13.54 -16.45 -8.16
C LYS A 133 14.73 -15.73 -8.81
N GLU A 134 14.51 -15.04 -9.93
CA GLU A 134 15.55 -14.30 -10.66
C GLU A 134 16.10 -13.12 -9.84
N TYR A 135 15.22 -12.39 -9.17
CA TYR A 135 15.60 -11.29 -8.27
C TYR A 135 16.11 -11.77 -6.91
N ASN A 136 15.97 -13.06 -6.60
CA ASN A 136 16.31 -13.70 -5.33
C ASN A 136 15.61 -13.02 -4.15
N VAL A 137 14.29 -12.93 -4.25
CA VAL A 137 13.38 -12.40 -3.22
C VAL A 137 12.20 -13.35 -3.02
N THR A 138 11.45 -13.16 -1.94
CA THR A 138 10.27 -13.98 -1.61
C THR A 138 9.02 -13.14 -1.43
N ASP A 139 7.85 -13.78 -1.49
CA ASP A 139 6.56 -13.12 -1.21
C ASP A 139 6.53 -12.51 0.20
N GLY A 140 6.04 -11.28 0.31
CA GLY A 140 5.99 -10.52 1.55
C GLY A 140 7.34 -9.94 2.02
N GLU A 141 8.43 -10.18 1.29
CA GLU A 141 9.72 -9.59 1.61
C GLU A 141 9.69 -8.07 1.44
N ILE A 142 10.39 -7.36 2.34
CA ILE A 142 10.54 -5.92 2.29
C ILE A 142 11.91 -5.57 1.71
N VAL A 143 11.91 -4.81 0.61
CA VAL A 143 13.12 -4.46 -0.15
C VAL A 143 13.29 -2.96 -0.30
N ARG A 144 14.47 -2.57 -0.81
CA ARG A 144 14.79 -1.20 -1.21
C ARG A 144 14.92 -1.12 -2.72
N VAL A 145 14.40 -0.03 -3.29
CA VAL A 145 14.39 0.20 -4.75
C VAL A 145 14.99 1.57 -5.04
N LEU A 146 16.03 1.60 -5.87
CA LEU A 146 16.67 2.82 -6.35
C LEU A 146 15.99 3.28 -7.63
N CYS A 147 15.53 4.52 -7.67
CA CYS A 147 14.86 5.10 -8.82
C CYS A 147 15.32 6.55 -9.07
N GLY A 148 15.13 7.00 -10.31
CA GLY A 148 15.30 8.38 -10.72
C GLY A 148 16.76 8.77 -10.97
N ASP A 149 16.92 9.87 -11.70
CA ASP A 149 18.22 10.42 -12.08
C ASP A 149 18.47 11.76 -11.39
N ALA A 150 17.75 12.82 -11.81
CA ALA A 150 17.91 14.17 -11.26
C ALA A 150 17.35 14.31 -9.83
N ARG A 151 16.30 13.55 -9.50
CA ARG A 151 15.71 13.44 -8.16
C ARG A 151 15.83 12.01 -7.64
N LYS A 152 17.04 11.48 -7.66
CA LYS A 152 17.32 10.09 -7.29
C LYS A 152 16.89 9.81 -5.85
N LEU A 153 16.10 8.76 -5.65
CA LEU A 153 15.61 8.32 -4.35
C LEU A 153 15.77 6.82 -4.17
N ILE A 154 15.90 6.40 -2.92
CA ILE A 154 15.74 5.01 -2.52
C ILE A 154 14.39 4.90 -1.82
N PHE A 155 13.47 4.18 -2.44
CA PHE A 155 12.23 3.75 -1.80
C PHE A 155 12.56 2.57 -0.89
N ASP A 156 12.42 2.75 0.42
CA ASP A 156 12.52 1.65 1.40
C ASP A 156 11.15 0.99 1.63
N GLU A 157 11.01 0.01 2.51
CA GLU A 157 9.70 -0.54 2.89
C GLU A 157 8.83 -1.00 1.69
N VAL A 158 9.44 -1.41 0.58
CA VAL A 158 8.73 -1.87 -0.63
C VAL A 158 8.41 -3.35 -0.46
N ILE A 159 7.14 -3.70 -0.43
CA ILE A 159 6.73 -5.10 -0.29
C ILE A 159 6.75 -5.83 -1.63
N ILE A 160 7.33 -7.03 -1.65
CA ILE A 160 7.25 -7.96 -2.77
C ILE A 160 5.94 -8.75 -2.70
N ARG A 161 5.23 -8.82 -3.82
CA ARG A 161 4.00 -9.61 -3.96
C ARG A 161 4.15 -10.59 -5.11
N VAL A 162 4.16 -11.88 -4.79
CA VAL A 162 4.39 -12.95 -5.77
C VAL A 162 3.08 -13.65 -6.07
N ASN A 163 2.71 -13.70 -7.35
CA ASN A 163 1.57 -14.48 -7.81
C ASN A 163 1.79 -14.93 -9.26
N VAL A 164 1.31 -16.12 -9.62
CA VAL A 164 1.43 -16.66 -10.98
C VAL A 164 0.71 -15.80 -12.02
N ASN A 165 -0.29 -15.03 -11.59
CA ASN A 165 -1.10 -14.17 -12.45
C ASN A 165 -0.61 -12.72 -12.51
N TYR A 166 0.53 -12.40 -11.89
CA TYR A 166 1.12 -11.07 -11.94
C TYR A 166 2.04 -10.89 -13.12
N ALA A 167 2.31 -9.63 -13.43
CA ALA A 167 3.43 -9.21 -14.26
C ALA A 167 4.38 -8.34 -13.43
N LEU A 168 5.68 -8.42 -13.72
CA LEU A 168 6.71 -7.62 -13.04
C LEU A 168 6.43 -6.12 -13.20
N ASP A 169 6.07 -5.44 -12.12
CA ASP A 169 5.77 -3.99 -12.14
C ASP A 169 5.93 -3.37 -10.74
N PHE A 170 6.61 -2.24 -10.63
CA PHE A 170 6.79 -1.51 -9.37
C PHE A 170 5.72 -0.42 -9.22
N HIS A 171 4.73 -0.66 -8.37
CA HIS A 171 3.59 0.23 -8.18
C HIS A 171 3.87 1.28 -7.10
N ILE A 172 3.75 2.55 -7.49
CA ILE A 172 3.81 3.72 -6.60
C ILE A 172 2.70 4.70 -6.95
N ASP A 173 2.32 5.59 -6.02
CA ASP A 173 1.35 6.64 -6.32
C ASP A 173 1.99 7.88 -6.99
N PHE A 174 1.16 8.87 -7.34
CA PHE A 174 1.64 10.10 -7.96
C PHE A 174 2.51 10.97 -7.03
N ASP A 175 2.26 10.99 -5.72
CA ASP A 175 3.07 11.79 -4.79
C ASP A 175 4.49 11.20 -4.71
N GLU A 176 4.59 9.88 -4.61
CA GLU A 176 5.86 9.14 -4.62
C GLU A 176 6.61 9.32 -5.93
N ALA A 177 5.92 9.19 -7.07
CA ALA A 177 6.54 9.39 -8.38
C ALA A 177 7.04 10.83 -8.57
N ASN A 178 6.24 11.82 -8.19
CA ASN A 178 6.62 13.24 -8.28
C ASN A 178 7.81 13.58 -7.38
N ALA A 179 7.89 12.96 -6.19
CA ALA A 179 9.03 13.12 -5.29
C ALA A 179 10.35 12.64 -5.92
N ALA A 180 10.32 11.53 -6.65
CA ALA A 180 11.46 10.97 -7.38
C ALA A 180 11.63 11.51 -8.81
N GLY A 181 10.71 12.34 -9.30
CA GLY A 181 10.72 12.85 -10.67
C GLY A 181 10.51 11.76 -11.75
N LEU A 182 9.77 10.70 -11.42
CA LEU A 182 9.55 9.54 -12.28
C LEU A 182 8.35 9.72 -13.23
N LYS A 183 8.44 9.03 -14.37
CA LYS A 183 7.37 8.86 -15.36
C LYS A 183 7.00 7.39 -15.53
N GLN A 184 5.83 7.14 -16.10
CA GLN A 184 5.34 5.79 -16.36
C GLN A 184 6.36 4.99 -17.17
N GLY A 185 6.74 3.81 -16.68
CA GLY A 185 7.69 2.92 -17.36
C GLY A 185 9.16 3.24 -17.16
N ASP A 186 9.50 4.29 -16.41
CA ASP A 186 10.89 4.54 -15.99
C ASP A 186 11.48 3.32 -15.26
N LYS A 187 12.80 3.19 -15.33
CA LYS A 187 13.52 2.03 -14.80
C LYS A 187 13.95 2.29 -13.36
N CYS A 188 13.69 1.30 -12.52
CA CYS A 188 14.12 1.24 -11.13
C CYS A 188 14.92 -0.03 -10.89
N TYR A 189 15.76 -0.01 -9.86
CA TYR A 189 16.70 -1.10 -9.59
C TYR A 189 16.55 -1.60 -8.16
N LEU A 190 16.30 -2.90 -8.02
CA LEU A 190 16.25 -3.55 -6.71
C LEU A 190 17.65 -3.53 -6.09
N LEU A 191 17.74 -2.98 -4.88
CA LEU A 191 18.97 -2.95 -4.11
C LEU A 191 19.06 -4.23 -3.27
N LYS A 192 19.93 -5.16 -3.65
CA LYS A 192 20.26 -6.30 -2.79
C LYS A 192 20.93 -5.77 -1.53
N THR A 193 20.26 -5.94 -0.39
CA THR A 193 20.85 -5.70 0.93
C THR A 193 21.95 -6.75 1.12
N SER A 194 23.20 -6.35 0.86
CA SER A 194 24.38 -7.25 0.92
C SER A 194 24.84 -7.54 2.34
N LEU A 195 24.09 -7.07 3.34
CA LEU A 195 24.36 -7.24 4.76
C LEU A 195 23.00 -7.41 5.43
N GLY A 196 22.88 -8.32 6.40
CA GLY A 196 21.66 -8.61 7.16
C GLY A 196 21.15 -7.47 8.04
N GLY A 197 21.01 -6.27 7.48
CA GLY A 197 20.28 -5.14 8.02
C GLY A 197 19.00 -4.98 7.21
N GLY A 198 18.04 -5.87 7.43
CA GLY A 198 16.65 -5.48 7.18
C GLY A 198 16.37 -4.25 8.04
N SER A 199 15.66 -3.26 7.50
CA SER A 199 14.96 -2.30 8.35
C SER A 199 14.18 -3.12 9.39
N PRO A 200 14.29 -2.83 10.70
CA PRO A 200 13.78 -3.71 11.75
C PRO A 200 12.33 -4.08 11.44
N LYS A 201 12.05 -5.40 11.30
CA LYS A 201 10.69 -5.91 11.04
C LYS A 201 9.79 -5.35 12.14
N LYS A 202 8.87 -4.44 11.79
CA LYS A 202 7.92 -3.87 12.75
C LYS A 202 6.87 -4.91 13.11
N VAL A 203 7.21 -5.84 14.00
CA VAL A 203 6.31 -6.84 14.55
C VAL A 203 5.76 -6.31 15.87
N ILE A 204 4.46 -6.00 15.91
CA ILE A 204 3.77 -5.48 17.09
C ILE A 204 3.50 -6.65 18.05
N ILE A 205 4.19 -6.69 19.19
CA ILE A 205 3.91 -7.67 20.25
C ILE A 205 2.80 -7.11 21.15
N THR A 206 1.57 -7.60 20.99
CA THR A 206 0.44 -7.28 21.89
C THR A 206 0.41 -8.26 23.07
N LYS A 207 1.33 -8.12 24.03
CA LYS A 207 1.30 -8.86 25.30
C LYS A 207 0.83 -7.94 26.45
N ARG A 208 0.15 -8.53 27.43
CA ARG A 208 -0.30 -7.84 28.65
C ARG A 208 0.84 -7.56 29.64
N LEU A 209 1.88 -8.41 29.65
CA LEU A 209 3.11 -8.21 30.42
C LEU A 209 4.32 -8.27 29.49
N ILE A 210 5.19 -7.26 29.55
CA ILE A 210 6.45 -7.17 28.82
C ILE A 210 7.61 -7.28 29.82
N THR A 211 8.49 -8.25 29.57
CA THR A 211 9.67 -8.57 30.40
C THR A 211 10.97 -8.23 29.68
N GLU A 212 12.11 -8.33 30.36
CA GLU A 212 13.41 -8.07 29.75
C GLU A 212 13.74 -9.10 28.65
N GLN A 213 13.29 -10.34 28.81
CA GLN A 213 13.42 -11.38 27.79
C GLN A 213 12.69 -10.99 26.51
N ASP A 214 11.49 -10.42 26.61
CA ASP A 214 10.74 -9.94 25.45
C ASP A 214 11.49 -8.82 24.71
N ILE A 215 12.21 -7.95 25.44
CA ILE A 215 13.06 -6.90 24.84
C ILE A 215 14.27 -7.51 24.15
N MET A 216 14.92 -8.50 24.76
CA MET A 216 16.08 -9.20 24.16
C MET A 216 15.68 -9.99 22.92
N ASP A 217 14.53 -10.66 22.96
CA ASP A 217 13.99 -11.37 21.80
C ASP A 217 13.59 -10.39 20.70
N ALA A 218 12.99 -9.25 21.05
CA ALA A 218 12.72 -8.18 20.10
C ALA A 218 14.01 -7.63 19.48
N GLU A 219 15.04 -7.34 20.28
CA GLU A 219 16.36 -6.89 19.80
C GLU A 219 16.98 -7.88 18.81
N LYS A 220 17.03 -9.16 19.19
CA LYS A 220 17.64 -10.25 18.40
C LYS A 220 16.94 -10.45 17.05
N ASN A 221 15.63 -10.24 17.00
CA ASN A 221 14.82 -10.41 15.80
C ASN A 221 14.59 -9.08 15.05
N GLY A 222 15.20 -7.97 15.49
CA GLY A 222 15.02 -6.65 14.90
C GLY A 222 13.57 -6.16 14.97
N MET A 223 12.86 -6.42 16.08
CA MET A 223 11.46 -6.05 16.30
C MET A 223 11.34 -4.81 17.19
N LYS A 224 10.20 -4.10 17.08
CA LYS A 224 9.83 -3.02 18.00
C LYS A 224 8.60 -3.39 18.81
N ILE A 225 8.58 -3.03 20.08
CA ILE A 225 7.45 -3.27 20.99
C ILE A 225 6.62 -2.00 21.11
N LEU A 226 5.33 -2.10 20.80
CA LEU A 226 4.37 -1.02 20.98
C LEU A 226 3.66 -1.17 22.33
N LEU A 227 3.81 -0.19 23.21
CA LEU A 227 3.07 -0.19 24.48
C LEU A 227 1.67 0.38 24.26
N SER A 228 0.64 -0.44 24.53
CA SER A 228 -0.76 -0.04 24.47
C SER A 228 -1.35 0.14 25.88
N ARG A 229 -2.52 0.79 25.94
CA ARG A 229 -3.20 1.07 27.21
C ARG A 229 -3.52 -0.24 27.93
N GLY A 230 -3.03 -0.39 29.16
CA GLY A 230 -3.17 -1.62 29.96
C GLY A 230 -2.02 -2.62 29.86
N THR A 231 -1.00 -2.36 29.04
CA THR A 231 0.25 -3.15 29.04
C THR A 231 1.07 -2.83 30.29
N ILE A 232 1.41 -3.89 31.03
CA ILE A 232 2.34 -3.85 32.16
C ILE A 232 3.74 -4.15 31.60
N ILE A 233 4.73 -3.33 31.93
CA ILE A 233 6.13 -3.54 31.56
C ILE A 233 6.98 -3.50 32.82
N THR A 234 7.92 -4.43 32.95
CA THR A 234 8.83 -4.43 34.11
C THR A 234 9.80 -3.24 34.01
N PRO A 235 10.27 -2.66 35.14
CA PRO A 235 11.17 -1.50 35.11
C PRO A 235 12.44 -1.75 34.29
N LEU A 236 13.08 -2.92 34.48
CA LEU A 236 14.27 -3.33 33.73
C LEU A 236 14.02 -3.43 32.21
N ALA A 237 12.85 -3.93 31.81
CA ALA A 237 12.47 -4.00 30.40
C ALA A 237 12.25 -2.61 29.79
N LEU A 238 11.66 -1.69 30.54
CA LEU A 238 11.43 -0.31 30.09
C LEU A 238 12.75 0.44 29.87
N ASP A 239 13.67 0.35 30.82
CA ASP A 239 14.97 1.03 30.75
C ASP A 239 15.79 0.50 29.57
N ARG A 240 15.89 -0.82 29.44
CA ARG A 240 16.59 -1.47 28.34
C ARG A 240 15.95 -1.15 26.99
N GLY A 241 14.63 -1.24 26.91
CA GLY A 241 13.89 -1.01 25.67
C GLY A 241 13.96 0.43 25.17
N ARG A 242 14.02 1.42 26.08
CA ARG A 242 14.26 2.83 25.73
C ARG A 242 15.68 3.07 25.26
N ALA A 243 16.67 2.56 26.00
CA ALA A 243 18.09 2.72 25.66
C ALA A 243 18.42 2.15 24.26
N LYS A 244 17.71 1.10 23.85
CA LYS A 244 17.90 0.42 22.57
C LYS A 244 16.94 0.88 21.45
N GLY A 245 16.03 1.83 21.72
CA GLY A 245 15.06 2.29 20.73
C GLY A 245 14.03 1.23 20.27
N ILE A 246 13.84 0.19 21.09
CA ILE A 246 12.95 -0.94 20.81
C ILE A 246 11.51 -0.60 21.17
N ILE A 247 11.29 0.29 22.13
CA ILE A 247 9.95 0.66 22.61
C ILE A 247 9.40 1.88 21.86
N GLU A 248 8.18 1.76 21.34
CA GLU A 248 7.32 2.88 20.95
C GLU A 248 6.19 2.99 21.99
N ASP A 249 6.12 4.09 22.75
CA ASP A 249 5.10 4.29 23.78
C ASP A 249 3.89 5.04 23.20
N LYS A 250 2.71 4.40 23.20
CA LYS A 250 1.43 5.01 22.77
C LYS A 250 0.37 4.95 23.87
N ARG A 251 0.78 4.77 25.13
CA ARG A 251 -0.13 4.80 26.28
C ARG A 251 -0.63 6.20 26.59
#